data_AF-A0A7K2D7Z2-F1
#
_entry.id   AF-A0A7K2D7Z2-F1
#
_cell.length_a   1.000
_cell.length_b   1.000
_cell.length_c   1.000
_cell.angle_alpha   90.00
_cell.angle_beta   90.00
_cell.angle_gamma   90.00
#
_symmetry.space_group_name_H-M   'P 1'
#
loop_
_entity.id
_entity.type
_entity.pdbx_description
1 polymer ?
#
loop_
_entity_poly.entity_id
_entity_poly.type
_entity_poly.pdbx_seq_one_letter_code
_entity_poly.pdbx_strand_id
1 'polypeptide(L)' 'MTDTVSAPSEVDAATVRAEVEVFCDEHWDPDATVEQWWRLLAGAGYAHPMLPQGAGGLGYGQDQAALVSLVLA' A
#
# COMPACT_ATOMS: atom_id res chain seq x y z
N MET A 1 -11.78 20.97 -20.80
CA MET A 1 -11.17 19.64 -20.72
C MET A 1 -9.89 19.83 -19.94
N THR A 2 -9.95 19.67 -18.62
CA THR A 2 -8.79 19.82 -17.74
C THR A 2 -7.95 18.57 -17.90
N ASP A 3 -6.84 18.69 -18.62
CA ASP A 3 -5.75 17.72 -18.60
C ASP A 3 -5.27 17.61 -17.16
N THR A 4 -5.78 16.60 -16.45
CA THR A 4 -5.20 16.16 -15.21
C THR A 4 -3.93 15.44 -15.61
N VAL A 5 -2.81 16.16 -15.60
CA VAL A 5 -1.50 15.52 -15.58
C VAL A 5 -1.51 14.62 -14.35
N SER A 6 -1.62 13.31 -14.59
CA SER A 6 -1.27 12.31 -13.60
C SER A 6 0.21 12.52 -13.36
N ALA A 7 0.58 13.14 -12.23
CA ALA A 7 1.98 13.25 -11.86
C ALA A 7 2.56 11.82 -11.82
N PRO A 8 3.78 11.59 -12.35
CA PRO A 8 4.43 10.31 -12.14
C PRO A 8 4.54 10.12 -10.63
N SER A 9 3.91 9.08 -10.09
CA SER A 9 4.14 8.68 -8.72
C SER A 9 5.65 8.41 -8.59
N GLU A 10 6.35 9.20 -7.77
CA GLU A 10 7.82 9.22 -7.71
C GLU A 10 8.44 7.86 -7.31
N VAL A 11 7.63 6.93 -6.79
CA VAL A 11 8.06 5.58 -6.39
C VAL A 11 7.80 4.57 -7.50
N ASP A 12 8.87 3.96 -8.00
CA ASP A 12 8.79 2.94 -9.04
C ASP A 12 8.21 1.60 -8.55
N ALA A 13 7.81 0.75 -9.50
CA ALA A 13 7.17 -0.53 -9.23
C ALA A 13 8.04 -1.51 -8.42
N ALA A 14 9.35 -1.49 -8.61
CA ALA A 14 10.27 -2.38 -7.91
C ALA A 14 10.37 -1.99 -6.44
N THR A 15 10.39 -0.69 -6.17
CA THR A 15 10.39 -0.13 -4.82
C THR A 15 9.10 -0.46 -4.09
N VAL A 16 7.93 -0.23 -4.71
CA VAL A 16 6.63 -0.59 -4.09
C VAL A 16 6.57 -2.07 -3.74
N ARG A 17 7.01 -2.95 -4.65
CA ARG A 17 7.06 -4.39 -4.39
C ARG A 17 7.94 -4.71 -3.18
N ALA A 18 9.18 -4.21 -3.18
CA ALA A 18 10.15 -4.51 -2.14
C ALA A 18 9.68 -4.00 -0.77
N GLU A 19 9.06 -2.83 -0.71
CA GLU A 19 8.50 -2.27 0.53
C GLU A 19 7.38 -3.13 1.11
N VAL A 20 6.46 -3.62 0.26
CA VAL A 20 5.35 -4.48 0.72
C VAL A 20 5.87 -5.86 1.13
N GLU A 21 6.83 -6.43 0.40
CA GLU A 21 7.47 -7.71 0.75
C GLU A 21 8.17 -7.62 2.11
N VAL A 22 8.99 -6.57 2.34
CA VAL A 22 9.64 -6.33 3.63
C VAL A 22 8.62 -6.12 4.75
N PHE A 23 7.55 -5.37 4.50
CA PHE A 23 6.50 -5.17 5.50
C PHE A 23 5.85 -6.49 5.92
N CYS A 24 5.55 -7.37 4.97
CA CYS A 24 5.04 -8.70 5.25
C CYS A 24 6.04 -9.54 6.04
N ASP A 25 7.31 -9.58 5.64
CA ASP A 25 8.34 -10.35 6.35
C ASP A 25 8.52 -9.90 7.81
N GLU A 26 8.40 -8.59 8.08
CA GLU A 26 8.57 -8.04 9.42
C GLU A 26 7.34 -8.19 10.33
N HIS A 27 6.13 -8.21 9.76
CA HIS A 27 4.89 -8.10 10.54
C HIS A 27 3.92 -9.28 10.39
N TRP A 28 4.16 -10.18 9.44
CA TRP A 28 3.33 -11.37 9.30
C TRP A 28 3.52 -12.30 10.50
N ASP A 29 2.42 -12.57 11.19
CA ASP A 29 2.36 -13.48 12.34
C ASP A 29 1.17 -14.43 12.15
N PRO A 30 1.39 -15.75 11.97
CA PRO A 30 0.31 -16.70 11.77
C PRO A 30 -0.60 -16.86 13.00
N ASP A 31 -0.14 -16.44 14.19
CA ASP A 31 -0.92 -16.50 15.42
C ASP A 31 -1.73 -15.20 15.67
N ALA A 32 -1.53 -14.16 14.85
CA ALA A 32 -2.30 -12.92 14.95
C ALA A 32 -3.77 -13.13 14.56
N THR A 33 -4.67 -12.43 15.25
CA THR A 33 -6.08 -12.41 14.84
C THR A 33 -6.24 -11.59 13.56
N VAL A 34 -7.32 -11.88 12.83
CA VAL A 34 -7.71 -11.10 11.64
C VAL A 34 -7.86 -9.61 11.97
N GLU A 35 -8.38 -9.26 13.15
CA GLU A 35 -8.47 -7.86 13.60
C GLU A 35 -7.09 -7.22 13.77
N GLN A 36 -6.16 -7.91 14.43
CA GLN A 36 -4.79 -7.41 14.64
C GLN A 36 -4.08 -7.19 13.31
N TRP A 37 -4.21 -8.14 12.38
CA TRP A 37 -3.66 -8.03 11.03
C TRP A 37 -4.24 -6.83 10.28
N TRP A 38 -5.57 -6.69 10.24
CA TRP A 38 -6.22 -5.56 9.56
C TRP A 38 -5.87 -4.22 10.18
N ARG A 39 -5.73 -4.13 11.51
CA ARG A 39 -5.31 -2.90 12.19
C ARG A 39 -3.89 -2.50 11.80
N LEU A 40 -2.99 -3.47 11.71
CA LEU A 40 -1.60 -3.25 11.31
C LEU A 40 -1.51 -2.83 9.83
N LEU A 41 -2.21 -3.54 8.94
CA LEU A 41 -2.28 -3.23 7.51
C LEU A 41 -2.89 -1.85 7.24
N ALA A 42 -3.96 -1.49 7.95
CA ALA A 42 -4.60 -0.18 7.83
C ALA A 42 -3.72 0.94 8.43
N GLY A 43 -3.03 0.68 9.54
CA GLY A 43 -2.08 1.63 10.13
C GLY A 43 -0.90 1.94 9.22
N ALA A 44 -0.48 0.97 8.40
CA ALA A 44 0.55 1.14 7.37
C ALA A 44 0.02 1.75 6.05
N GLY A 45 -1.30 1.97 5.94
CA GLY A 45 -1.92 2.56 4.75
C GLY A 45 -2.19 1.59 3.59
N TYR A 46 -1.79 0.32 3.70
CA TYR A 46 -1.98 -0.68 2.65
C TYR A 46 -3.43 -1.18 2.49
N ALA A 47 -4.30 -0.91 3.46
CA ALA A 47 -5.73 -1.21 3.33
C ALA A 47 -6.41 -0.34 2.25
N HIS A 48 -5.97 0.92 2.11
CA HIS A 48 -6.49 1.88 1.13
C HIS A 48 -5.36 2.77 0.58
N PRO A 49 -4.39 2.21 -0.17
CA PRO A 49 -3.14 2.89 -0.53
C PRO A 49 -3.34 4.14 -1.38
N MET A 50 -4.45 4.22 -2.13
CA MET A 50 -4.79 5.37 -2.97
C MET A 50 -5.36 6.57 -2.19
N LEU A 51 -5.73 6.41 -0.92
CA LEU A 51 -6.14 7.57 -0.13
C LEU A 51 -4.94 8.50 0.12
N PRO A 52 -5.17 9.82 0.30
CA PRO A 52 -4.11 10.72 0.74
C PRO A 52 -3.49 10.27 2.06
N GLN A 53 -2.21 10.57 2.28
CA GLN A 53 -1.52 10.24 3.53
C GLN A 53 -2.22 10.82 4.77
N GLY A 54 -2.75 12.05 4.67
CA GLY A 54 -3.54 12.66 5.75
C GLY A 54 -4.88 11.99 6.05
N ALA A 55 -5.30 11.03 5.22
CA ALA A 55 -6.52 10.24 5.40
C ALA A 55 -6.22 8.75 5.67
N GLY A 56 -4.97 8.39 5.96
CA GLY A 56 -4.57 7.02 6.28
C GLY A 56 -4.25 6.14 5.07
N GLY A 57 -4.01 6.71 3.89
CA GLY A 57 -3.44 5.99 2.75
C GLY A 57 -1.97 6.33 2.49
N LEU A 58 -1.47 5.99 1.31
CA LEU A 58 -0.09 6.25 0.90
C LEU A 58 0.02 7.34 -0.19
N GLY A 59 -1.12 7.80 -0.73
CA GLY A 59 -1.17 8.71 -1.87
C GLY A 59 -0.77 8.04 -3.19
N TYR A 60 -0.84 6.70 -3.24
CA TYR A 60 -0.42 5.93 -4.40
C TYR A 60 -1.37 6.08 -5.60
N GLY A 61 -0.79 5.98 -6.80
CA GLY A 61 -1.53 5.84 -8.04
C GLY A 61 -2.11 4.44 -8.23
N GLN A 62 -2.90 4.25 -9.29
CA GLN A 62 -3.56 2.96 -9.58
C GLN A 62 -2.56 1.81 -9.75
N ASP A 63 -1.47 2.02 -10.49
CA ASP A 63 -0.48 0.96 -10.76
C ASP A 63 0.21 0.49 -9.46
N GLN A 64 0.55 1.43 -8.58
CA GLN A 64 1.16 1.14 -7.30
C GLN A 64 0.18 0.41 -6.37
N ALA A 65 -1.08 0.84 -6.32
CA ALA A 65 -2.12 0.15 -5.56
C ALA A 65 -2.38 -1.28 -6.08
N ALA A 66 -2.32 -1.49 -7.40
CA ALA A 66 -2.42 -2.81 -7.99
C ALA A 66 -1.24 -3.71 -7.59
N LEU A 67 -0.03 -3.16 -7.49
CA LEU A 67 1.15 -3.89 -7.00
C LEU A 67 1.02 -4.27 -5.52
N VAL A 68 0.51 -3.37 -4.67
CA VAL A 68 0.21 -3.67 -3.26
C VAL A 68 -0.75 -4.86 -3.18
N SER A 69 -1.86 -4.83 -3.92
CA SER A 69 -2.82 -5.95 -3.96
C SER A 69 -2.21 -7.24 -4.49
N LEU A 70 -1.28 -7.16 -5.45
CA LEU A 70 -0.61 -8.34 -6.01
C LEU A 70 0.34 -9.01 -5.02
N VAL A 71 1.05 -8.24 -4.19
CA VAL A 71 1.98 -8.80 -3.19
C VAL A 71 1.22 -9.35 -1.98
N LEU A 72 0.09 -8.74 -1.61
CA LEU A 72 -0.73 -9.18 -0.46
C LEU A 72 -1.67 -10.36 -0.75
N ALA A 73 -1.79 -10.80 -2.02
CA ALA A 73 -2.67 -11.88 -2.45
C ALA A 73 -2.03 -13.26 -2.29
#